data_AF-A0A7X6XI42-F1
#
_entry.id   AF-A0A7X6XI42-F1
#
_cell.length_a   1.000
_cell.length_b   1.000
_cell.length_c   1.000
_cell.angle_alpha   90.00
_cell.angle_beta   90.00
_cell.angle_gamma   90.00
#
_symmetry.space_group_name_H-M   'P 1'
#
loop_
_entity.id
_entity.type
_entity.pdbx_description
1 polymer ?
#
loop_
_entity_poly.entity_id
_entity_poly.type
_entity_poly.pdbx_seq_one_letter_code
_entity_poly.pdbx_strand_id
1 'polypeptide(L)'
;MKRFEKTIILGLIIILLLFVSLCSYGQSRQEKTKAIIDKLNIVDVQKMNYEYRLEPLKYHAIGRDSVRLVELEKQLTEENFLKVVNEVFEEYLNDEEIDNIYSFLQSSVYEKLFDPAVIFKAIYNHYSYINEEIDSITNSLDESIRSPDPIFEPLATDREDGFYLTKDDVYATGVKEIILDDKPSFTSKDILEVKKISYDDKHTEISIQFTKEAAQKFYSLTKINRGKPLAIVLGKQIVSMPTINDAILGGRANITGNFTDEEIDEMIVRLKEKE
;
A
#
# COMPACT_ATOMS: atom_id res chain seq x y z
N MET A 1 25.80 -36.11 -41.77
CA MET A 1 25.39 -34.82 -41.16
C MET A 1 24.44 -35.01 -39.97
N LYS A 2 23.19 -35.46 -40.16
CA LYS A 2 22.17 -35.53 -39.07
C LYS A 2 22.54 -36.32 -37.80
N ARG A 3 23.42 -37.33 -37.87
CA ARG A 3 23.85 -38.12 -36.71
C ARG A 3 24.91 -37.40 -35.86
N PHE A 4 25.72 -36.54 -36.47
CA PHE A 4 26.79 -35.80 -35.79
C PHE A 4 26.23 -34.60 -35.01
N GLU A 5 25.25 -33.91 -35.59
CA GLU A 5 24.52 -32.82 -34.92
C GLU A 5 23.75 -33.30 -33.68
N LYS A 6 23.13 -34.49 -33.73
CA LYS A 6 22.43 -35.07 -32.57
C LYS A 6 23.36 -35.35 -31.39
N THR A 7 24.57 -35.83 -31.65
CA THR A 7 25.55 -36.12 -30.58
C THR A 7 26.09 -34.83 -29.95
N ILE A 8 26.28 -33.78 -30.74
CA ILE A 8 26.70 -32.46 -30.25
C ILE A 8 25.60 -31.80 -29.42
N ILE A 9 24.34 -31.86 -29.87
CA ILE A 9 23.18 -31.33 -29.13
C ILE A 9 22.98 -32.08 -27.81
N LEU A 10 23.12 -33.41 -27.81
CA LEU A 10 23.00 -34.21 -26.59
C LEU A 10 24.14 -33.92 -25.60
N GLY A 11 25.36 -33.70 -26.09
CA GLY A 11 26.50 -33.28 -25.26
C GLY A 11 26.30 -31.90 -24.64
N LEU A 12 25.77 -30.93 -25.40
CA LEU A 12 25.45 -29.58 -24.90
C LEU A 12 24.33 -29.60 -23.84
N ILE A 13 23.31 -30.45 -24.01
CA ILE A 13 22.23 -30.61 -23.02
C ILE A 13 22.76 -31.23 -21.73
N ILE A 14 23.66 -32.22 -21.80
CA ILE A 14 24.28 -32.84 -20.61
C ILE A 14 25.19 -31.83 -19.88
N ILE A 15 25.96 -31.02 -20.61
CA ILE A 15 26.78 -29.94 -20.02
C ILE A 15 25.90 -28.88 -19.35
N LEU A 16 24.79 -28.49 -19.98
CA LEU A 16 23.83 -27.55 -19.41
C LEU A 16 23.16 -28.11 -18.15
N LEU A 17 22.77 -29.38 -18.14
CA LEU A 17 22.19 -30.06 -16.97
C LEU A 17 23.20 -30.22 -15.84
N LEU A 18 24.49 -30.46 -16.14
CA LEU A 18 25.56 -30.46 -15.15
C LEU A 18 25.83 -29.05 -14.59
N PHE A 19 25.71 -28.01 -15.42
CA PHE A 19 25.82 -26.61 -14.96
C PHE A 19 24.65 -26.19 -14.06
N VAL A 20 23.43 -26.60 -14.39
CA VAL A 20 22.23 -26.35 -13.55
C VAL A 20 22.30 -27.15 -12.23
N SER A 21 22.87 -28.36 -12.25
CA SER A 21 23.08 -29.20 -11.06
C SER A 21 24.13 -28.62 -10.09
N LEU A 22 25.20 -28.00 -10.61
CA LEU A 22 26.25 -27.36 -9.79
C LEU A 22 25.82 -26.01 -9.18
N CYS A 23 24.90 -25.28 -9.81
CA CYS A 23 24.36 -24.04 -9.24
C CYS A 23 23.43 -24.29 -8.03
N SER A 24 22.92 -25.51 -7.85
CA SER A 24 22.04 -25.82 -6.72
C SER A 24 22.79 -26.22 -5.43
N TYR A 25 24.13 -26.23 -5.43
CA TYR A 25 24.95 -26.66 -4.28
C TYR A 25 26.12 -25.72 -3.94
N GLY A 26 26.20 -24.53 -4.54
CA GLY A 26 27.42 -23.72 -4.52
C GLY A 26 27.26 -22.23 -4.19
N GLN A 27 26.14 -21.79 -3.62
CA GLN A 27 26.03 -20.39 -3.20
C GLN A 27 26.80 -20.12 -1.91
N SER A 28 27.60 -19.08 -1.95
CA SER A 28 28.35 -18.57 -0.81
C SER A 28 27.41 -18.02 0.27
N ARG A 29 27.92 -17.96 1.51
CA ARG A 29 27.23 -17.34 2.65
C ARG A 29 26.73 -15.93 2.32
N GLN A 30 27.54 -15.15 1.60
CA GLN A 30 27.20 -13.77 1.20
C GLN A 30 26.03 -13.72 0.21
N GLU A 31 26.00 -14.62 -0.78
CA GLU A 31 24.89 -14.68 -1.75
C GLU A 31 23.58 -15.07 -1.07
N LYS A 32 23.63 -16.05 -0.17
CA LYS A 32 22.46 -16.47 0.63
C LYS A 32 21.97 -15.32 1.51
N THR A 33 22.88 -14.65 2.20
CA THR A 33 22.56 -13.48 3.05
C THR A 33 21.89 -12.37 2.23
N LYS A 34 22.45 -12.02 1.07
CA LYS A 34 21.83 -11.04 0.18
C LYS A 34 20.42 -11.44 -0.24
N ALA A 35 20.23 -12.70 -0.64
CA ALA A 35 18.91 -13.19 -1.04
C ALA A 35 17.89 -13.15 0.12
N ILE A 36 18.32 -13.43 1.35
CA ILE A 36 17.48 -13.29 2.56
C ILE A 36 17.08 -11.83 2.76
N ILE A 37 18.04 -10.91 2.73
CA ILE A 37 17.82 -9.47 2.90
C ILE A 37 16.82 -8.94 1.87
N ASP A 38 17.00 -9.32 0.60
CA ASP A 38 16.15 -8.89 -0.51
C ASP A 38 14.74 -9.51 -0.40
N LYS A 39 14.62 -10.83 -0.16
CA LYS A 39 13.33 -11.53 -0.08
C LYS A 39 12.47 -11.06 1.10
N LEU A 40 13.10 -10.71 2.22
CA LEU A 40 12.42 -10.17 3.40
C LEU A 40 12.31 -8.64 3.41
N ASN A 41 12.87 -7.98 2.39
CA ASN A 41 12.84 -6.54 2.22
C ASN A 41 13.39 -5.75 3.44
N ILE A 42 14.41 -6.28 4.11
CA ILE A 42 14.87 -5.76 5.41
C ILE A 42 15.36 -4.32 5.29
N VAL A 43 16.18 -4.03 4.27
CA VAL A 43 16.78 -2.70 4.09
C VAL A 43 15.72 -1.64 3.82
N ASP A 44 14.80 -1.90 2.90
CA ASP A 44 13.76 -0.93 2.54
C ASP A 44 12.82 -0.64 3.71
N VAL A 45 12.43 -1.67 4.46
CA VAL A 45 11.57 -1.49 5.65
C VAL A 45 12.28 -0.64 6.71
N GLN A 46 13.56 -0.91 7.00
CA GLN A 46 14.28 -0.12 7.99
C GLN A 46 14.53 1.31 7.52
N LYS A 47 14.94 1.50 6.27
CA LYS A 47 15.13 2.82 5.67
C LYS A 47 13.84 3.65 5.72
N MET A 48 12.72 3.06 5.31
CA MET A 48 11.41 3.70 5.36
C MET A 48 11.03 4.15 6.77
N ASN A 49 11.33 3.34 7.81
CA ASN A 49 11.05 3.71 9.20
C ASN A 49 11.79 4.99 9.65
N TYR A 50 13.04 5.19 9.22
CA TYR A 50 13.79 6.40 9.58
C TYR A 50 13.40 7.59 8.71
N GLU A 51 13.23 7.41 7.39
CA GLU A 51 12.73 8.46 6.50
C GLU A 51 11.42 9.03 7.02
N TYR A 52 10.49 8.15 7.43
CA TYR A 52 9.22 8.52 8.02
C TYR A 52 9.34 9.39 9.29
N ARG A 53 10.36 9.15 10.12
CA ARG A 53 10.60 9.92 11.34
C ARG A 53 11.24 11.26 11.07
N LEU A 54 12.11 11.34 10.06
CA LEU A 54 12.84 12.55 9.71
C LEU A 54 12.01 13.51 8.86
N GLU A 55 11.18 13.01 7.97
CA GLU A 55 10.45 13.83 7.00
C GLU A 55 9.61 14.96 7.63
N PRO A 56 8.81 14.71 8.69
CA PRO A 56 7.99 15.76 9.31
C PRO A 56 8.86 16.82 9.98
N LEU A 57 10.06 16.46 10.43
CA LEU A 57 10.96 17.38 11.12
C LEU A 57 11.52 18.42 10.16
N LYS A 58 11.65 18.10 8.87
CA LYS A 58 12.16 19.04 7.85
C LYS A 58 11.31 20.29 7.70
N TYR A 59 10.01 20.20 7.95
CA TYR A 59 9.08 21.33 7.86
C TYR A 59 9.14 22.27 9.08
N HIS A 60 9.72 21.82 10.18
CA HIS A 60 9.71 22.53 11.46
C HIS A 60 11.11 22.90 11.96
N ALA A 61 12.14 22.15 11.54
CA ALA A 61 13.51 22.36 11.97
C ALA A 61 14.10 23.61 11.30
N ILE A 62 14.73 24.46 12.12
CA ILE A 62 15.37 25.71 11.69
C ILE A 62 16.79 25.80 12.24
N GLY A 63 17.61 26.66 11.62
CA GLY A 63 18.96 26.95 12.07
C GLY A 63 19.83 25.68 12.14
N ARG A 64 20.32 25.34 13.34
CA ARG A 64 21.23 24.20 13.51
C ARG A 64 20.54 22.85 13.36
N ASP A 65 19.25 22.75 13.66
CA ASP A 65 18.56 21.47 13.60
C ASP A 65 18.24 21.04 12.16
N SER A 66 18.01 21.98 11.24
CA SER A 66 17.86 21.64 9.82
C SER A 66 19.16 21.08 9.20
N VAL A 67 20.31 21.61 9.61
CA VAL A 67 21.63 21.08 9.20
C VAL A 67 21.84 19.65 9.74
N ARG A 68 21.52 19.42 11.01
CA ARG A 68 21.61 18.09 11.64
C ARG A 68 20.70 17.06 10.96
N LEU A 69 19.49 17.45 10.53
CA LEU A 69 18.61 16.55 9.78
C LEU A 69 19.25 16.11 8.47
N VAL A 70 19.82 17.03 7.69
CA VAL A 70 20.52 16.71 6.43
C VAL A 70 21.71 15.77 6.68
N GLU A 71 22.44 15.95 7.78
CA GLU A 71 23.55 15.06 8.16
C GLU A 71 23.08 13.66 8.56
N LEU A 72 21.92 13.54 9.21
CA LEU A 72 21.31 12.25 9.54
C LEU A 72 20.87 11.53 8.26
N GLU A 73 20.20 12.23 7.33
CA GLU A 73 19.73 11.62 6.08
C GLU A 73 20.86 11.08 5.21
N LYS A 74 22.01 11.77 5.17
CA LYS A 74 23.20 11.29 4.46
C LYS A 74 23.72 9.95 4.98
N GLN A 75 23.38 9.57 6.22
CA GLN A 75 23.77 8.29 6.80
C GLN A 75 22.76 7.17 6.46
N LEU A 76 21.54 7.51 6.05
CA LEU A 76 20.44 6.56 5.80
C LEU A 76 20.41 6.08 4.35
N THR A 77 21.58 5.76 3.79
CA THR A 77 21.69 5.20 2.44
C THR A 77 21.45 3.70 2.43
N GLU A 78 20.99 3.17 1.30
CA GLU A 78 20.82 1.72 1.10
C GLU A 78 22.13 0.97 1.36
N GLU A 79 23.26 1.51 0.89
CA GLU A 79 24.60 0.95 1.13
C GLU A 79 24.93 0.84 2.63
N ASN A 80 24.65 1.88 3.42
CA ASN A 80 24.92 1.86 4.85
C ASN A 80 24.01 0.87 5.58
N PHE A 81 22.72 0.82 5.23
CA PHE A 81 21.81 -0.17 5.80
C PHE A 81 22.23 -1.58 5.44
N LEU A 82 22.56 -1.85 4.18
CA LEU A 82 23.02 -3.16 3.73
C LEU A 82 24.29 -3.56 4.49
N LYS A 83 25.25 -2.65 4.65
CA LYS A 83 26.46 -2.90 5.44
C LYS A 83 26.13 -3.30 6.88
N VAL A 84 25.33 -2.51 7.58
CA VAL A 84 24.95 -2.78 8.99
C VAL A 84 24.17 -4.09 9.12
N VAL A 85 23.23 -4.37 8.21
CA VAL A 85 22.47 -5.62 8.24
C VAL A 85 23.39 -6.82 8.02
N ASN A 86 24.36 -6.73 7.11
CA ASN A 86 25.36 -7.79 6.95
C ASN A 86 26.21 -7.97 8.21
N GLU A 87 26.69 -6.89 8.83
CA GLU A 87 27.45 -6.97 10.09
C GLU A 87 26.64 -7.66 11.21
N VAL A 88 25.35 -7.32 11.35
CA VAL A 88 24.43 -7.98 12.29
C VAL A 88 24.25 -9.45 11.94
N PHE A 89 24.08 -9.79 10.66
CA PHE A 89 23.92 -11.19 10.26
C PHE A 89 25.19 -12.01 10.49
N GLU A 90 26.38 -11.43 10.37
CA GLU A 90 27.64 -12.09 10.71
C GLU A 90 27.83 -12.23 12.24
N GLU A 91 27.37 -11.25 13.03
CA GLU A 91 27.47 -11.27 14.49
C GLU A 91 26.50 -12.27 15.14
N TYR A 92 25.28 -12.35 14.61
CA TYR A 92 24.17 -13.05 15.28
C TYR A 92 23.75 -14.36 14.62
N LEU A 93 24.17 -14.64 13.38
CA LEU A 93 23.77 -15.86 12.66
C LEU A 93 25.01 -16.63 12.19
N ASN A 94 25.07 -17.91 12.53
CA ASN A 94 26.09 -18.79 11.98
C ASN A 94 25.68 -19.32 10.59
N ASP A 95 26.61 -20.02 9.91
CA ASP A 95 26.39 -20.52 8.55
C ASP A 95 25.21 -21.50 8.44
N GLU A 96 25.00 -22.34 9.45
CA GLU A 96 23.87 -23.28 9.49
C GLU A 96 22.53 -22.53 9.61
N GLU A 97 22.47 -21.49 10.43
CA GLU A 97 21.28 -20.66 10.58
C GLU A 97 20.96 -19.88 9.29
N ILE A 98 21.97 -19.32 8.62
CA ILE A 98 21.79 -18.70 7.30
C ILE A 98 21.27 -19.71 6.28
N ASP A 99 21.81 -20.92 6.27
CA ASP A 99 21.38 -21.98 5.35
C ASP A 99 19.94 -22.43 5.62
N ASN A 100 19.56 -22.53 6.90
CA ASN A 100 18.20 -22.87 7.31
C ASN A 100 17.19 -21.78 6.91
N ILE A 101 17.51 -20.50 7.16
CA ILE A 101 16.66 -19.38 6.76
C ILE A 101 16.53 -19.35 5.24
N TYR A 102 17.66 -19.43 4.52
CA TYR A 102 17.67 -19.40 3.08
C TYR A 102 16.81 -20.52 2.47
N SER A 103 17.00 -21.76 2.96
CA SER A 103 16.22 -22.91 2.51
C SER A 103 14.74 -22.76 2.81
N PHE A 104 14.39 -22.22 3.99
CA PHE A 104 13.01 -21.95 4.36
C PHE A 104 12.35 -20.93 3.42
N LEU A 105 13.00 -19.82 3.12
CA LEU A 105 12.48 -18.77 2.25
C LEU A 105 12.27 -19.22 0.80
N GLN A 106 12.97 -20.26 0.36
CA GLN A 106 12.76 -20.89 -0.95
C GLN A 106 11.72 -22.01 -0.94
N SER A 107 11.28 -22.44 0.25
CA SER A 107 10.36 -23.54 0.37
C SER A 107 8.93 -23.13 -0.03
N SER A 108 8.17 -24.10 -0.53
CA SER A 108 6.73 -23.91 -0.74
C SER A 108 5.96 -23.65 0.58
N VAL A 109 6.57 -23.92 1.74
CA VAL A 109 5.97 -23.66 3.05
C VAL A 109 5.97 -22.16 3.35
N TYR A 110 7.07 -21.46 3.06
CA TYR A 110 7.12 -20.00 3.18
C TYR A 110 6.02 -19.34 2.34
N GLU A 111 5.93 -19.71 1.06
CA GLU A 111 4.89 -19.18 0.18
C GLU A 111 3.48 -19.50 0.73
N LYS A 112 3.20 -20.69 1.24
CA LYS A 112 1.87 -21.00 1.80
C LYS A 112 1.55 -20.26 3.10
N LEU A 113 2.53 -20.02 3.95
CA LEU A 113 2.35 -19.35 5.25
C LEU A 113 2.25 -17.83 5.11
N PHE A 114 3.01 -17.27 4.16
CA PHE A 114 3.18 -15.83 4.02
C PHE A 114 2.62 -15.27 2.71
N ASP A 115 2.04 -16.09 1.82
CA ASP A 115 1.11 -15.65 0.77
C ASP A 115 -0.28 -15.48 1.39
N PRO A 116 -0.71 -14.23 1.63
CA PRO A 116 -2.04 -13.96 2.16
C PRO A 116 -3.14 -14.62 1.32
N ALA A 117 -2.96 -14.70 0.00
CA ALA A 117 -3.99 -15.15 -0.91
C ALA A 117 -4.38 -16.61 -0.67
N VAL A 118 -3.45 -17.50 -0.30
CA VAL A 118 -3.75 -18.93 -0.12
C VAL A 118 -4.59 -19.15 1.13
N ILE A 119 -4.14 -18.64 2.28
CA ILE A 119 -4.83 -18.85 3.56
C ILE A 119 -6.14 -18.06 3.61
N PHE A 120 -6.13 -16.78 3.21
CA PHE A 120 -7.36 -15.99 3.21
C PHE A 120 -8.40 -16.55 2.25
N LYS A 121 -8.00 -17.00 1.06
CA LYS A 121 -8.94 -17.64 0.11
C LYS A 121 -9.48 -18.96 0.65
N ALA A 122 -8.65 -19.77 1.29
CA ALA A 122 -9.11 -21.03 1.89
C ALA A 122 -10.12 -20.77 3.02
N ILE A 123 -9.86 -19.79 3.89
CA ILE A 123 -10.78 -19.37 4.95
C ILE A 123 -12.07 -18.82 4.34
N TYR A 124 -11.96 -17.92 3.37
CA TYR A 124 -13.10 -17.33 2.65
C TYR A 124 -14.00 -18.42 2.04
N ASN A 125 -13.39 -19.38 1.33
CA ASN A 125 -14.11 -20.51 0.74
C ASN A 125 -14.77 -21.40 1.81
N HIS A 126 -14.10 -21.62 2.94
CA HIS A 126 -14.65 -22.44 4.03
C HIS A 126 -15.91 -21.81 4.63
N TYR A 127 -15.93 -20.49 4.73
CA TYR A 127 -17.06 -19.72 5.25
C TYR A 127 -17.99 -19.17 4.17
N SER A 128 -17.89 -19.64 2.91
CA SER A 128 -18.73 -19.13 1.82
C SER A 128 -20.23 -19.34 2.10
N TYR A 129 -20.61 -20.41 2.81
CA TYR A 129 -21.99 -20.66 3.24
C TYR A 129 -22.53 -19.57 4.19
N ILE A 130 -21.66 -18.96 5.01
CA ILE A 130 -22.05 -17.83 5.86
C ILE A 130 -22.37 -16.64 4.97
N ASN A 131 -21.55 -16.39 3.94
CA ASN A 131 -21.81 -15.32 2.98
C ASN A 131 -23.12 -15.57 2.22
N GLU A 132 -23.38 -16.80 1.78
CA GLU A 132 -24.66 -17.19 1.13
C GLU A 132 -25.87 -16.97 2.05
N GLU A 133 -25.76 -17.32 3.34
CA GLU A 133 -26.81 -17.09 4.32
C GLU A 133 -27.01 -15.60 4.62
N ILE A 134 -25.92 -14.83 4.73
CA ILE A 134 -25.96 -13.36 4.85
C ILE A 134 -26.65 -12.76 3.63
N ASP A 135 -26.33 -13.20 2.43
CA ASP A 135 -26.98 -12.74 1.20
C ASP A 135 -28.46 -13.10 1.17
N SER A 136 -28.83 -14.33 1.56
CA SER A 136 -30.23 -14.77 1.68
C SER A 136 -31.02 -13.91 2.66
N ILE A 137 -30.47 -13.70 3.87
CA ILE A 137 -31.05 -12.82 4.88
C ILE A 137 -31.17 -11.43 4.30
N THR A 138 -30.09 -10.85 3.78
CA THR A 138 -30.05 -9.51 3.22
C THR A 138 -31.12 -9.34 2.15
N ASN A 139 -31.20 -10.24 1.17
CA ASN A 139 -32.18 -10.19 0.08
C ASN A 139 -33.64 -10.27 0.56
N SER A 140 -33.89 -10.86 1.73
CA SER A 140 -35.21 -10.91 2.38
C SER A 140 -35.57 -9.64 3.17
N LEU A 141 -34.60 -8.76 3.43
CA LEU A 141 -34.82 -7.51 4.15
C LEU A 141 -35.47 -6.46 3.25
N ASP A 142 -36.01 -5.43 3.90
CA ASP A 142 -36.55 -4.24 3.23
C ASP A 142 -35.49 -3.59 2.32
N GLU A 143 -35.91 -2.95 1.23
CA GLU A 143 -35.01 -2.31 0.27
C GLU A 143 -34.13 -1.24 0.92
N SER A 144 -34.64 -0.50 1.90
CA SER A 144 -33.87 0.47 2.70
C SER A 144 -32.80 -0.16 3.60
N ILE A 145 -32.84 -1.48 3.81
CA ILE A 145 -31.83 -2.23 4.56
C ILE A 145 -30.86 -2.92 3.60
N ARG A 146 -31.34 -3.35 2.42
CA ARG A 146 -30.54 -3.98 1.35
C ARG A 146 -29.62 -2.99 0.63
N SER A 147 -30.14 -1.79 0.39
CA SER A 147 -29.41 -0.63 -0.07
C SER A 147 -29.72 0.46 0.95
N PRO A 148 -29.00 0.49 2.09
CA PRO A 148 -29.12 1.64 2.96
C PRO A 148 -28.86 2.87 2.10
N ASP A 149 -29.76 3.86 2.22
CA ASP A 149 -29.56 5.18 1.64
C ASP A 149 -28.08 5.54 1.83
N PRO A 150 -27.39 6.02 0.79
CA PRO A 150 -25.97 6.28 0.87
C PRO A 150 -25.71 7.03 2.16
N ILE A 151 -24.92 6.41 3.04
CA ILE A 151 -24.64 6.90 4.41
C ILE A 151 -24.15 8.36 4.37
N PHE A 152 -23.70 8.79 3.18
CA PHE A 152 -23.42 10.15 2.82
C PHE A 152 -24.12 10.53 1.49
N GLU A 153 -25.18 11.33 1.56
CA GLU A 153 -25.75 11.97 0.37
C GLU A 153 -24.78 13.06 -0.16
N PRO A 154 -24.46 13.10 -1.47
CA PRO A 154 -23.58 14.12 -2.01
C PRO A 154 -24.12 15.54 -1.75
N LEU A 155 -23.25 16.42 -1.25
CA LEU A 155 -23.61 17.79 -0.90
C LEU A 155 -23.06 18.77 -1.94
N ALA A 156 -23.93 19.59 -2.53
CA ALA A 156 -23.50 20.59 -3.51
C ALA A 156 -22.52 21.60 -2.90
N THR A 157 -21.49 21.98 -3.67
CA THR A 157 -20.48 22.95 -3.27
C THR A 157 -19.93 23.71 -4.48
N ASP A 158 -19.43 24.93 -4.30
CA ASP A 158 -18.78 25.71 -5.36
C ASP A 158 -17.26 25.39 -5.49
N ARG A 159 -16.72 24.62 -4.55
CA ARG A 159 -15.30 24.26 -4.49
C ARG A 159 -14.87 23.46 -5.72
N GLU A 160 -13.60 23.64 -6.10
CA GLU A 160 -12.94 22.84 -7.14
C GLU A 160 -12.68 21.41 -6.65
N ASP A 161 -12.47 20.51 -7.60
CA ASP A 161 -12.19 19.10 -7.33
C ASP A 161 -10.93 18.95 -6.46
N GLY A 162 -11.01 18.16 -5.40
CA GLY A 162 -9.91 17.96 -4.47
C GLY A 162 -10.32 17.49 -3.07
N PHE A 163 -9.31 17.37 -2.20
CA PHE A 163 -9.44 16.90 -0.82
C PHE A 163 -9.33 18.09 0.13
N TYR A 164 -10.32 18.31 0.99
CA TYR A 164 -10.42 19.47 1.86
C TYR A 164 -10.54 19.03 3.31
N LEU A 165 -9.79 19.68 4.20
CA LEU A 165 -10.12 19.61 5.62
C LEU A 165 -11.38 20.45 5.87
N THR A 166 -12.18 19.98 6.82
CA THR A 166 -13.26 20.78 7.39
C THR A 166 -12.69 21.76 8.41
N LYS A 167 -13.21 23.01 8.43
CA LYS A 167 -12.81 24.03 9.40
C LYS A 167 -13.34 23.72 10.80
N ASP A 168 -14.51 23.08 10.87
CA ASP A 168 -15.19 22.76 12.12
C ASP A 168 -14.96 21.30 12.53
N ASP A 169 -14.92 21.05 13.84
CA ASP A 169 -14.92 19.70 14.39
C ASP A 169 -16.34 19.13 14.26
N VAL A 170 -16.62 18.47 13.14
CA VAL A 170 -17.95 17.89 12.83
C VAL A 170 -18.18 16.65 13.71
N TYR A 171 -18.52 16.86 14.98
CA TYR A 171 -19.05 15.79 15.82
C TYR A 171 -20.53 15.59 15.52
N ALA A 172 -20.90 14.32 15.34
CA ALA A 172 -22.17 13.84 14.84
C ALA A 172 -23.43 14.50 15.45
N THR A 173 -24.47 14.57 14.61
CA THR A 173 -25.87 14.97 14.85
C THR A 173 -26.17 16.47 14.75
N GLY A 174 -26.57 16.91 13.54
CA GLY A 174 -27.21 18.21 13.31
C GLY A 174 -26.39 19.28 12.58
N VAL A 175 -25.52 18.89 11.66
CA VAL A 175 -24.69 19.84 10.87
C VAL A 175 -25.59 20.73 10.02
N LYS A 176 -25.60 22.04 10.32
CA LYS A 176 -26.39 23.02 9.57
C LYS A 176 -25.64 23.55 8.34
N GLU A 177 -24.31 23.40 8.30
CA GLU A 177 -23.45 23.82 7.19
C GLU A 177 -22.07 23.14 7.30
N ILE A 178 -21.52 22.59 6.21
CA ILE A 178 -20.15 22.05 6.17
C ILE A 178 -19.22 23.13 5.63
N ILE A 179 -18.28 23.58 6.45
CA ILE A 179 -17.32 24.61 6.06
C ILE A 179 -15.99 23.95 5.70
N LEU A 180 -15.62 24.04 4.43
CA LEU A 180 -14.35 23.54 3.90
C LEU A 180 -13.25 24.62 3.98
N ASP A 181 -12.00 24.18 4.13
CA ASP A 181 -10.82 25.02 3.94
C ASP A 181 -10.84 25.75 2.59
N ASP A 182 -10.19 26.91 2.53
CA ASP A 182 -10.26 27.78 1.35
C ASP A 182 -9.56 27.20 0.13
N LYS A 183 -8.61 26.28 0.36
CA LYS A 183 -7.84 25.59 -0.68
C LYS A 183 -7.86 24.09 -0.42
N PRO A 184 -7.84 23.28 -1.49
CA PRO A 184 -7.68 21.85 -1.34
C PRO A 184 -6.32 21.54 -0.71
N SER A 185 -6.33 20.59 0.21
CA SER A 185 -5.12 19.95 0.73
C SER A 185 -4.45 19.09 -0.34
N PHE A 186 -5.23 18.44 -1.21
CA PHE A 186 -4.72 17.65 -2.32
C PHE A 186 -5.60 17.80 -3.57
N THR A 187 -5.00 17.72 -4.75
CA THR A 187 -5.71 17.68 -6.04
C THR A 187 -5.24 16.50 -6.89
N SER A 188 -5.81 16.33 -8.09
CA SER A 188 -5.37 15.30 -9.06
C SER A 188 -3.88 15.38 -9.42
N LYS A 189 -3.24 16.55 -9.28
CA LYS A 189 -1.79 16.74 -9.46
C LYS A 189 -0.98 15.91 -8.47
N ASP A 190 -1.49 15.80 -7.25
CA ASP A 190 -0.85 15.09 -6.13
C ASP A 190 -0.99 13.58 -6.24
N ILE A 191 -1.86 13.09 -7.12
CA ILE A 191 -2.15 11.67 -7.31
C ILE A 191 -1.19 11.05 -8.34
N LEU A 192 -0.58 9.94 -7.94
CA LEU A 192 0.27 9.10 -8.80
C LEU A 192 -0.55 8.05 -9.54
N GLU A 193 -1.47 7.37 -8.85
CA GLU A 193 -2.27 6.29 -9.41
C GLU A 193 -3.68 6.26 -8.80
N VAL A 194 -4.68 5.91 -9.62
CA VAL A 194 -6.06 5.65 -9.20
C VAL A 194 -6.51 4.31 -9.78
N LYS A 195 -6.99 3.41 -8.93
CA LYS A 195 -7.46 2.06 -9.27
C LYS A 195 -8.85 1.81 -8.70
N LYS A 196 -9.73 1.25 -9.52
CA LYS A 196 -10.95 0.58 -9.06
C LYS A 196 -10.56 -0.78 -8.47
N ILE A 197 -10.91 -1.03 -7.23
CA ILE A 197 -10.68 -2.31 -6.54
C ILE A 197 -12.05 -2.91 -6.23
N SER A 198 -12.38 -4.02 -6.86
CA SER A 198 -13.62 -4.77 -6.60
C SER A 198 -13.28 -6.02 -5.81
N TYR A 199 -13.88 -6.17 -4.64
CA TYR A 199 -13.76 -7.37 -3.81
C TYR A 199 -14.83 -8.41 -4.17
N ASP A 200 -16.04 -7.94 -4.50
CA ASP A 200 -17.16 -8.70 -5.06
C ASP A 200 -18.11 -7.74 -5.81
N ASP A 201 -19.26 -8.25 -6.30
CA ASP A 201 -20.24 -7.49 -7.08
C ASP A 201 -20.89 -6.32 -6.30
N LYS A 202 -20.73 -6.26 -4.97
CA LYS A 202 -21.35 -5.27 -4.08
C LYS A 202 -20.34 -4.37 -3.37
N HIS A 203 -19.07 -4.76 -3.31
CA HIS A 203 -18.01 -4.02 -2.61
C HIS A 203 -16.92 -3.59 -3.59
N THR A 204 -17.08 -2.37 -4.11
CA THR A 204 -16.06 -1.70 -4.93
C THR A 204 -15.59 -0.41 -4.26
N GLU A 205 -14.29 -0.17 -4.28
CA GLU A 205 -13.67 1.05 -3.77
C GLU A 205 -12.73 1.68 -4.82
N ILE A 206 -12.41 2.96 -4.62
CA ILE A 206 -11.38 3.66 -5.39
C ILE A 206 -10.13 3.76 -4.53
N SER A 207 -9.08 3.04 -4.91
CA SER A 207 -7.77 3.16 -4.29
C SER A 207 -6.93 4.23 -4.98
N ILE A 208 -6.33 5.09 -4.17
CA ILE A 208 -5.52 6.24 -4.59
C ILE A 208 -4.13 6.07 -4.01
N GLN A 209 -3.11 6.18 -4.86
CA GLN A 209 -1.73 6.33 -4.44
C GLN A 209 -1.30 7.76 -4.75
N PHE A 210 -0.90 8.50 -3.72
CA PHE A 210 -0.31 9.82 -3.86
C PHE A 210 1.14 9.72 -4.35
N THR A 211 1.61 10.80 -5.01
CA THR A 211 3.03 11.04 -5.30
C THR A 211 3.86 11.04 -4.02
N LYS A 212 5.18 10.89 -4.13
CA LYS A 212 6.06 10.83 -2.95
C LYS A 212 5.93 12.09 -2.09
N GLU A 213 5.93 13.25 -2.71
CA GLU A 213 5.81 14.55 -2.05
C GLU A 213 4.44 14.70 -1.37
N ALA A 214 3.36 14.35 -2.08
CA ALA A 214 2.02 14.40 -1.52
C ALA A 214 1.79 13.35 -0.42
N ALA A 215 2.40 12.18 -0.49
CA ALA A 215 2.33 11.15 0.54
C ALA A 215 2.90 11.65 1.89
N GLN A 216 3.99 12.42 1.86
CA GLN A 216 4.59 13.01 3.06
C GLN A 216 3.68 14.10 3.65
N LYS A 217 3.07 14.92 2.79
CA LYS A 217 2.06 15.92 3.18
C LYS A 217 0.82 15.24 3.76
N PHE A 218 0.35 14.15 3.16
CA PHE A 218 -0.82 13.38 3.59
C PHE A 218 -0.61 12.75 4.97
N TYR A 219 0.57 12.17 5.21
CA TYR A 219 0.93 11.69 6.53
C TYR A 219 0.90 12.82 7.58
N SER A 220 1.54 13.96 7.28
CA SER A 220 1.59 15.09 8.22
C SER A 220 0.20 15.64 8.53
N LEU A 221 -0.64 15.75 7.49
CA LEU A 221 -2.03 16.20 7.60
C LEU A 221 -2.87 15.25 8.46
N THR A 222 -2.81 13.95 8.19
CA THR A 222 -3.61 12.96 8.95
C THR A 222 -3.14 12.81 10.39
N LYS A 223 -1.84 12.97 10.65
CA LYS A 223 -1.27 12.92 12.02
C LYS A 223 -1.83 13.99 12.94
N ILE A 224 -1.97 15.23 12.45
CA ILE A 224 -2.35 16.37 13.28
C ILE A 224 -3.87 16.65 13.28
N ASN A 225 -4.61 16.06 12.33
CA ASN A 225 -6.05 16.27 12.16
C ASN A 225 -6.87 15.03 12.54
N ARG A 226 -6.42 14.24 13.52
CA ARG A 226 -7.19 13.09 14.03
C ARG A 226 -8.57 13.54 14.53
N GLY A 227 -9.60 12.80 14.16
CA GLY A 227 -11.00 13.09 14.48
C GLY A 227 -11.67 14.08 13.53
N LYS A 228 -10.91 14.73 12.64
CA LYS A 228 -11.47 15.67 11.66
C LYS A 228 -11.90 14.96 10.38
N PRO A 229 -13.03 15.37 9.78
CA PRO A 229 -13.39 14.92 8.46
C PRO A 229 -12.50 15.51 7.36
N LEU A 230 -12.15 14.66 6.39
CA LEU A 230 -11.48 15.02 5.14
C LEU A 230 -12.50 14.89 4.00
N ALA A 231 -13.07 16.01 3.57
CA ALA A 231 -14.03 16.05 2.49
C ALA A 231 -13.35 15.79 1.13
N ILE A 232 -14.02 15.02 0.28
CA ILE A 232 -13.61 14.76 -1.10
C ILE A 232 -14.64 15.44 -1.98
N VAL A 233 -14.18 16.44 -2.74
CA VAL A 233 -14.99 17.22 -3.67
C VAL A 233 -14.70 16.75 -5.08
N LEU A 234 -15.73 16.36 -5.82
CA LEU A 234 -15.66 16.00 -7.23
C LEU A 234 -16.92 16.53 -7.93
N GLY A 235 -16.77 17.20 -9.07
CA GLY A 235 -17.90 17.67 -9.87
C GLY A 235 -18.80 18.66 -9.15
N LYS A 236 -18.23 19.57 -8.34
CA LYS A 236 -18.98 20.55 -7.53
C LYS A 236 -19.89 19.89 -6.48
N GLN A 237 -19.54 18.69 -6.03
CA GLN A 237 -20.21 17.99 -4.95
C GLN A 237 -19.17 17.45 -3.97
N ILE A 238 -19.44 17.55 -2.67
CA ILE A 238 -18.79 16.72 -1.67
C ILE A 238 -19.38 15.34 -1.85
N VAL A 239 -18.56 14.37 -2.26
CA VAL A 239 -19.00 12.99 -2.57
C VAL A 239 -18.68 12.01 -1.45
N SER A 240 -17.75 12.36 -0.57
CA SER A 240 -17.41 11.57 0.62
C SER A 240 -16.74 12.46 1.66
N MET A 241 -16.88 12.11 2.94
CA MET A 241 -16.28 12.87 4.04
C MET A 241 -15.78 11.94 5.15
N PRO A 242 -14.78 11.08 4.88
CA PRO A 242 -14.21 10.17 5.87
C PRO A 242 -13.60 10.93 7.04
N THR A 243 -13.76 10.37 8.24
CA THR A 243 -13.09 10.87 9.44
C THR A 243 -11.66 10.33 9.52
N ILE A 244 -10.68 11.21 9.77
CA ILE A 244 -9.29 10.82 9.95
C ILE A 244 -9.14 10.14 11.31
N ASN A 245 -8.98 8.81 11.34
CA ASN A 245 -8.88 8.06 12.60
C ASN A 245 -7.46 7.99 13.15
N ASP A 246 -6.47 7.89 12.25
CA ASP A 246 -5.06 7.80 12.60
C ASP A 246 -4.18 8.37 11.49
N ALA A 247 -2.89 8.52 11.80
CA ALA A 247 -1.93 8.99 10.82
C ALA A 247 -1.70 7.92 9.74
N ILE A 248 -1.87 8.29 8.47
CA ILE A 248 -1.81 7.35 7.35
C ILE A 248 -0.42 7.33 6.74
N LEU A 249 0.17 6.13 6.67
CA LEU A 249 1.49 5.86 6.11
C LEU A 249 1.40 5.53 4.61
N GLY A 250 2.48 5.80 3.87
CA GLY A 250 2.63 5.31 2.49
C GLY A 250 1.81 6.05 1.42
N GLY A 251 1.05 7.08 1.79
CA GLY A 251 0.32 7.93 0.84
C GLY A 251 -0.77 7.19 0.08
N ARG A 252 -1.39 6.18 0.70
CA ARG A 252 -2.55 5.48 0.13
C ARG A 252 -3.82 5.96 0.80
N ALA A 253 -4.85 6.18 0.01
CA ALA A 253 -6.20 6.48 0.49
C ALA A 253 -7.18 5.64 -0.31
N ASN A 254 -8.27 5.22 0.36
CA ASN A 254 -9.37 4.55 -0.30
C ASN A 254 -10.62 5.42 -0.15
N ILE A 255 -11.35 5.59 -1.24
CA ILE A 255 -12.69 6.16 -1.23
C ILE A 255 -13.66 4.98 -1.22
N THR A 256 -14.41 4.87 -0.13
CA THR A 256 -15.44 3.86 0.08
C THR A 256 -16.80 4.53 0.24
N GLY A 257 -17.84 3.82 -0.16
CA GLY A 257 -19.22 4.30 -0.14
C GLY A 257 -20.12 3.43 -1.02
N ASN A 258 -21.43 3.62 -0.93
CA ASN A 258 -22.40 2.94 -1.78
C ASN A 258 -22.54 3.70 -3.10
N PHE A 259 -21.50 3.65 -3.94
CA PHE A 259 -21.51 4.26 -5.26
C PHE A 259 -21.93 3.23 -6.32
N THR A 260 -22.65 3.67 -7.36
CA THR A 260 -22.86 2.84 -8.54
C THR A 260 -21.55 2.68 -9.32
N ASP A 261 -21.48 1.66 -10.19
CA ASP A 261 -20.32 1.46 -11.05
C ASP A 261 -20.06 2.67 -11.96
N GLU A 262 -21.12 3.30 -12.46
CA GLU A 262 -21.04 4.52 -13.26
C GLU A 262 -20.48 5.70 -12.45
N GLU A 263 -20.94 5.89 -11.22
CA GLU A 263 -20.43 6.95 -10.33
C GLU A 263 -18.93 6.76 -10.03
N ILE A 264 -18.50 5.52 -9.77
CA ILE A 264 -17.09 5.20 -9.55
C ILE A 264 -16.24 5.56 -10.78
N ASP A 265 -16.72 5.21 -11.97
CA ASP A 265 -15.99 5.48 -13.21
C ASP A 265 -15.88 7.00 -13.46
N GLU A 266 -16.93 7.77 -13.22
CA GLU A 266 -16.89 9.25 -13.29
C GLU A 266 -15.92 9.86 -12.27
N MET A 267 -15.93 9.38 -11.04
CA MET A 267 -14.98 9.81 -10.00
C MET A 267 -13.53 9.53 -10.39
N ILE A 268 -13.25 8.34 -10.95
CA ILE A 268 -11.90 7.96 -11.38
C ILE A 268 -11.39 8.89 -12.49
N VAL A 269 -12.26 9.26 -13.45
CA VAL A 269 -11.89 10.20 -14.52
C VAL A 269 -11.45 11.53 -13.93
N ARG A 270 -12.24 12.11 -13.03
CA ARG A 270 -11.92 13.39 -12.37
C ARG A 270 -10.63 13.33 -11.55
N LEU A 271 -10.44 12.25 -10.79
CA LEU A 271 -9.23 12.06 -9.98
C LEU A 271 -7.95 11.92 -10.83
N LYS A 272 -8.08 11.51 -12.10
CA LYS A 272 -6.98 11.40 -13.06
C LYS A 272 -6.77 12.65 -13.89
N GLU A 273 -7.75 13.55 -13.96
CA GLU A 273 -7.72 14.74 -14.79
C GLU A 273 -6.73 15.76 -14.21
N LYS A 274 -5.54 15.84 -14.81
CA LYS A 274 -4.47 16.75 -14.40
C LYS A 274 -4.79 18.15 -14.96
N GLU A 275 -5.43 19.00 -14.16
CA GLU A 275 -5.57 20.44 -14.43
C GLU A 275 -4.21 21.18 -14.33
#